data_AF-A0A9W6DAT2-F1
#
_entry.id   AF-A0A9W6DAT2-F1
#
_cell.length_a   1.000
_cell.length_b   1.000
_cell.length_c   1.000
_cell.angle_alpha   90.00
_cell.angle_beta   90.00
_cell.angle_gamma   90.00
#
_symmetry.space_group_name_H-M   'P 1'
#
loop_
_entity.id
_entity.type
_entity.pdbx_description
1 polymer ?
#
loop_
_entity_poly.entity_id
_entity_poly.type
_entity_poly.pdbx_seq_one_letter_code
_entity_poly.pdbx_strand_id
1 'polypeptide(L)'
;MESIITMKNKKRVTNKFRFARVALTSAIVIALIYLININMTNSKCKDLNYATNHYMTTGLLNKNKVLTVNGMKLLFSDDNKAIVEVDGLYYKSPHIRKKYQLSLSKTKGSMWKLDDVKDISTLTAKNN
;
A
#
# COMPACT_ATOMS: atom_id res chain seq x y z
N MET A 1 23.53 26.26 -48.13
CA MET A 1 22.77 26.57 -46.89
C MET A 1 21.72 25.51 -46.57
N GLU A 2 20.96 25.01 -47.55
CA GLU A 2 19.91 23.99 -47.34
C GLU A 2 20.42 22.62 -46.82
N SER A 3 21.62 22.18 -47.22
CA SER A 3 22.22 20.93 -46.76
C SER A 3 22.54 20.89 -45.25
N ILE A 4 22.88 22.05 -44.67
CA ILE A 4 23.19 22.18 -43.24
C ILE A 4 21.89 22.14 -42.41
N ILE A 5 20.81 22.75 -42.91
CA ILE A 5 19.50 22.77 -42.26
C ILE A 5 18.90 21.36 -42.23
N THR A 6 18.97 20.62 -43.35
CA THR A 6 18.49 19.24 -43.44
C THR A 6 19.28 18.27 -42.55
N MET A 7 20.61 18.41 -42.46
CA MET A 7 21.44 17.64 -41.53
C MET A 7 21.08 17.89 -40.06
N LYS A 8 20.90 19.16 -39.65
CA LYS A 8 20.50 19.51 -38.27
C LYS A 8 19.15 18.91 -37.90
N ASN A 9 18.17 18.96 -38.81
CA ASN A 9 16.84 18.38 -38.58
C ASN A 9 16.88 16.85 -38.45
N LYS A 10 17.65 16.15 -39.29
CA LYS A 10 17.84 14.68 -39.19
C LYS A 10 18.51 14.26 -37.87
N LYS A 11 19.51 15.02 -37.40
CA LYS A 11 20.21 14.78 -36.12
C LYS A 11 19.29 15.04 -34.91
N ARG A 12 18.42 16.04 -34.98
CA ARG A 12 17.42 16.34 -33.94
C ARG A 12 16.34 15.27 -33.84
N VAL A 13 15.87 14.75 -34.98
CA VAL A 13 14.87 13.66 -35.05
C VAL A 13 15.45 12.35 -34.50
N THR A 14 16.66 11.97 -34.92
CA THR A 14 17.34 10.76 -34.42
C THR A 14 17.64 10.81 -32.92
N ASN A 15 18.04 11.96 -32.37
CA ASN A 15 18.22 12.13 -30.92
C ASN A 15 16.89 12.04 -30.16
N LYS A 16 15.80 12.62 -30.66
CA LYS A 16 14.45 12.46 -30.05
C LYS A 16 14.02 10.99 -29.99
N PHE A 17 14.27 10.21 -31.05
CA PHE A 17 13.98 8.78 -31.05
C PHE A 17 14.85 7.99 -30.05
N ARG A 18 16.11 8.39 -29.83
CA ARG A 18 16.98 7.79 -28.80
C ARG A 18 16.46 8.07 -27.39
N PHE A 19 16.08 9.31 -27.08
CA PHE A 19 15.49 9.65 -25.78
C PHE A 19 14.17 8.94 -25.55
N ALA A 20 13.30 8.85 -26.57
CA ALA A 20 12.04 8.12 -26.46
C ALA A 20 12.24 6.63 -26.15
N ARG A 21 13.25 5.98 -26.75
CA ARG A 21 13.59 4.58 -26.45
C ARG A 21 14.11 4.38 -25.03
N VAL A 22 14.95 5.29 -24.53
CA VAL A 22 15.45 5.24 -23.15
C VAL A 22 14.30 5.47 -22.16
N ALA A 23 13.41 6.42 -22.42
CA ALA A 23 12.24 6.67 -21.59
C ALA A 23 11.25 5.48 -21.59
N LEU A 24 11.07 4.82 -22.74
CA LEU A 24 10.20 3.63 -22.82
C LEU A 24 10.79 2.46 -22.01
N THR A 25 12.10 2.20 -22.16
CA THR A 25 12.76 1.12 -21.41
C THR A 25 12.77 1.39 -19.92
N SER A 26 13.00 2.63 -19.47
CA SER A 26 12.91 2.97 -18.05
C SER A 26 11.49 2.82 -17.50
N ALA A 27 10.46 3.22 -18.26
CA ALA A 27 9.07 3.02 -17.87
C ALA A 27 8.70 1.53 -17.68
N ILE A 28 9.20 0.66 -18.58
CA ILE A 28 9.00 -0.80 -18.47
C ILE A 28 9.66 -1.34 -17.19
N VAL A 29 10.89 -0.93 -16.89
CA VAL A 29 11.60 -1.37 -15.67
C VAL A 29 10.84 -0.93 -14.42
N ILE A 30 10.36 0.31 -14.37
CA ILE A 30 9.57 0.83 -13.25
C ILE A 30 8.28 0.02 -13.08
N ALA A 31 7.58 -0.29 -14.17
CA ALA A 31 6.37 -1.11 -14.13
C ALA A 31 6.63 -2.53 -13.60
N LEU A 32 7.75 -3.16 -14.00
CA LEU A 32 8.14 -4.48 -13.49
C LEU A 32 8.43 -4.45 -11.99
N ILE A 33 9.17 -3.45 -11.51
CA ILE A 33 9.45 -3.27 -10.08
C ILE A 33 8.14 -3.11 -9.30
N TYR A 34 7.19 -2.33 -9.82
CA TYR A 34 5.88 -2.14 -9.21
C TYR A 34 5.09 -3.45 -9.11
N LEU A 35 5.05 -4.25 -10.18
CA LEU A 35 4.37 -5.55 -10.20
C LEU A 35 5.00 -6.55 -9.21
N ILE A 36 6.33 -6.59 -9.12
CA ILE A 36 7.05 -7.43 -8.16
C ILE A 36 6.67 -7.05 -6.72
N ASN A 37 6.65 -5.75 -6.42
CA ASN A 37 6.27 -5.26 -5.09
C ASN A 37 4.83 -5.62 -4.71
N ILE A 38 3.88 -5.51 -5.66
CA ILE A 38 2.50 -5.95 -5.45
C ILE A 38 2.47 -7.45 -5.13
N ASN A 39 3.17 -8.26 -5.92
CA ASN A 39 3.14 -9.71 -5.72
C ASN A 39 3.76 -10.12 -4.38
N MET A 40 4.88 -9.50 -3.99
CA MET A 40 5.48 -9.72 -2.68
C MET A 40 4.55 -9.30 -1.54
N THR A 41 3.89 -8.14 -1.68
CA THR A 41 2.93 -7.66 -0.68
C THR A 41 1.76 -8.64 -0.55
N ASN A 42 1.18 -9.07 -1.68
CA ASN A 42 0.09 -10.04 -1.70
C ASN A 42 0.49 -11.38 -1.07
N SER A 43 1.71 -11.84 -1.32
CA SER A 43 2.25 -13.05 -0.70
C SER A 43 2.39 -12.89 0.82
N LYS A 44 2.88 -11.75 1.30
CA LYS A 44 3.02 -11.47 2.73
C LYS A 44 1.67 -11.25 3.41
N CYS A 45 0.67 -10.69 2.73
CA CYS A 45 -0.69 -10.53 3.24
C CYS A 45 -1.46 -11.86 3.41
N LYS A 46 -0.85 -13.02 3.12
CA LYS A 46 -1.35 -14.32 3.58
C LYS A 46 -1.17 -14.50 5.09
N ASP A 47 -0.19 -13.85 5.68
CA ASP A 47 -0.02 -13.75 7.12
C ASP A 47 -0.96 -12.68 7.69
N LEU A 48 -1.73 -13.04 8.71
CA LEU A 48 -2.74 -12.16 9.30
C LEU A 48 -2.11 -10.92 9.96
N ASN A 49 -0.98 -11.10 10.64
CA ASN A 49 -0.28 -10.03 11.35
C ASN A 49 0.29 -9.03 10.35
N TYR A 50 0.93 -9.53 9.28
CA TYR A 50 1.43 -8.69 8.21
C TYR A 50 0.30 -7.94 7.52
N ALA A 51 -0.80 -8.61 7.16
CA ALA A 51 -1.94 -7.98 6.51
C ALA A 51 -2.53 -6.86 7.38
N THR A 52 -2.73 -7.15 8.67
CA THR A 52 -3.24 -6.19 9.66
C THR A 52 -2.34 -4.96 9.74
N ASN A 53 -1.03 -5.16 9.91
CA ASN A 53 -0.07 -4.07 9.99
C ASN A 53 0.01 -3.29 8.68
N HIS A 54 0.01 -3.97 7.53
CA HIS A 54 0.07 -3.36 6.21
C HIS A 54 -1.14 -2.46 5.96
N TYR A 55 -2.36 -2.96 6.17
CA TYR A 55 -3.57 -2.18 5.95
C TYR A 55 -3.70 -1.00 6.91
N MET A 56 -3.21 -1.13 8.15
CA MET A 56 -3.25 -0.04 9.12
C MET A 56 -2.19 1.04 8.88
N THR A 57 -1.04 0.70 8.28
CA THR A 57 0.07 1.64 8.08
C THR A 57 0.21 2.16 6.65
N THR A 58 -0.57 1.65 5.70
CA THR A 58 -0.50 2.03 4.28
C THR A 58 -1.85 2.48 3.73
N GLY A 59 -1.86 2.92 2.46
CA GLY A 59 -3.03 3.45 1.77
C GLY A 59 -3.11 4.97 1.74
N LEU A 60 -3.35 5.54 0.56
CA LEU A 60 -3.41 6.99 0.33
C LEU A 60 -4.72 7.61 0.87
N LEU A 61 -5.80 6.83 0.92
CA LEU A 61 -7.14 7.27 1.36
C LEU A 61 -7.58 6.63 2.69
N ASN A 62 -6.65 6.02 3.42
CA ASN A 62 -6.97 5.40 4.70
C ASN A 62 -7.13 6.49 5.78
N LYS A 63 -8.37 6.77 6.18
CA LYS A 63 -8.69 7.75 7.24
C LYS A 63 -8.29 7.28 8.63
N ASN A 64 -8.13 5.97 8.82
CA ASN A 64 -7.86 5.30 10.09
C ASN A 64 -6.39 4.85 10.17
N LYS A 65 -5.54 5.36 9.27
CA LYS A 65 -4.12 5.04 9.19
C LYS A 65 -3.41 5.37 10.51
N VAL A 66 -2.56 4.46 10.95
CA VAL A 66 -1.64 4.64 12.07
C VAL A 66 -0.21 4.77 11.56
N LEU A 67 0.64 5.50 12.28
CA LEU A 67 2.08 5.56 12.02
C LEU A 67 2.74 4.20 12.25
N THR A 68 2.34 3.55 13.34
CA THR A 68 2.89 2.28 13.79
C THR A 68 1.81 1.55 14.56
N VAL A 69 1.76 0.23 14.38
CA VAL A 69 0.99 -0.68 15.21
C VAL A 69 1.84 -1.00 16.45
N ASN A 70 1.36 -0.59 17.62
CA ASN A 70 2.02 -0.80 18.90
C ASN A 70 1.63 -2.14 19.53
N GLY A 71 0.44 -2.63 19.21
CA GLY A 71 -0.02 -3.92 19.67
C GLY A 71 -1.21 -4.41 18.85
N MET A 72 -1.40 -5.71 18.92
CA MET A 72 -2.39 -6.41 18.13
C MET A 72 -2.93 -7.58 18.95
N LYS A 73 -4.26 -7.70 19.01
CA LYS A 73 -4.96 -8.76 19.72
C LYS A 73 -5.96 -9.41 18.79
N LEU A 74 -5.81 -10.72 18.58
CA LEU A 74 -6.79 -11.51 17.84
C LEU A 74 -8.04 -11.68 18.72
N LEU A 75 -9.19 -11.21 18.25
CA LEU A 75 -10.47 -11.41 18.93
C LEU A 75 -11.18 -12.67 18.45
N PHE A 76 -11.09 -12.93 17.15
CA PHE A 76 -11.74 -14.07 16.50
C PHE A 76 -10.98 -14.43 15.24
N SER A 77 -10.88 -15.73 14.94
CA SER A 77 -10.43 -16.23 13.65
C SER A 77 -11.13 -17.54 13.33
N ASP A 78 -11.60 -17.67 12.10
CA ASP A 78 -11.94 -18.92 11.45
C ASP A 78 -11.15 -19.05 10.14
N ASP A 79 -11.48 -20.04 9.30
CA ASP A 79 -10.78 -20.29 8.05
C ASP A 79 -10.92 -19.17 7.01
N ASN A 80 -11.97 -18.36 7.10
CA ASN A 80 -12.39 -17.38 6.11
C ASN A 80 -12.46 -15.94 6.62
N LYS A 81 -12.53 -15.73 7.94
CA LYS A 81 -12.73 -14.43 8.58
C LYS A 81 -11.87 -14.30 9.82
N ALA A 82 -11.39 -13.09 10.07
CA ALA A 82 -10.68 -12.75 11.29
C ALA A 82 -11.12 -11.37 11.78
N ILE A 83 -11.15 -11.22 13.10
CA ILE A 83 -11.39 -9.94 13.78
C ILE A 83 -10.19 -9.68 14.68
N VAL A 84 -9.55 -8.53 14.46
CA VAL A 84 -8.32 -8.16 15.15
C VAL A 84 -8.49 -6.77 15.76
N GLU A 85 -8.12 -6.61 17.01
CA GLU A 85 -7.91 -5.32 17.64
C GLU A 85 -6.48 -4.86 17.42
N VAL A 86 -6.32 -3.59 17.07
CA VAL A 86 -5.04 -2.94 16.84
C VAL A 86 -4.98 -1.68 17.70
N ASP A 87 -3.90 -1.51 18.44
CA ASP A 87 -3.55 -0.24 19.06
C ASP A 87 -2.35 0.39 18.35
N GLY A 88 -2.42 1.70 18.13
CA GLY A 88 -1.38 2.44 17.42
C GLY A 88 -1.53 3.94 17.53
N LEU A 89 -0.52 4.67 17.06
CA LEU A 89 -0.52 6.13 17.01
C LEU A 89 -1.18 6.62 15.73
N TYR A 90 -2.19 7.48 15.85
CA TYR A 90 -2.89 8.02 14.69
C TYR A 90 -1.92 8.75 13.75
N TYR A 91 -2.09 8.57 12.44
CA TYR A 91 -1.15 9.12 11.47
C TYR A 91 -1.06 10.64 11.49
N LYS A 92 -2.16 11.34 11.79
CA LYS A 92 -2.17 12.80 11.87
C LYS A 92 -1.79 13.28 13.27
N SER A 93 -1.11 14.42 13.32
CA SER A 93 -0.90 15.18 14.57
C SER A 93 -2.23 15.39 15.30
N PRO A 94 -2.30 15.26 16.64
CA PRO A 94 -1.17 15.13 17.58
C PRO A 94 -0.74 13.68 17.87
N HIS A 95 -0.93 12.76 16.91
CA HIS A 95 -0.51 11.35 17.03
C HIS A 95 -1.11 10.63 18.24
N ILE A 96 -2.37 10.93 18.55
CA ILE A 96 -3.09 10.31 19.65
C ILE A 96 -3.12 8.79 19.51
N ARG A 97 -2.97 8.10 20.64
CA ARG A 97 -3.12 6.64 20.70
C ARG A 97 -4.58 6.29 20.44
N LYS A 98 -4.82 5.42 19.46
CA LYS A 98 -6.14 4.93 19.08
C LYS A 98 -6.18 3.41 19.09
N LYS A 99 -7.39 2.89 19.28
CA LYS A 99 -7.71 1.47 19.14
C LYS A 99 -8.70 1.28 18.00
N TYR A 100 -8.40 0.33 17.14
CA TYR A 100 -9.22 -0.03 16.00
C TYR A 100 -9.57 -1.51 16.04
N GLN A 101 -10.78 -1.84 15.63
CA GLN A 101 -11.20 -3.20 15.34
C GLN A 101 -11.22 -3.38 13.83
N LEU A 102 -10.46 -4.34 13.33
CA LEU A 102 -10.40 -4.70 11.92
C LEU A 102 -11.18 -5.98 11.70
N SER A 103 -11.97 -5.99 10.63
CA SER A 103 -12.60 -7.21 10.10
C SER A 103 -11.91 -7.57 8.80
N LEU A 104 -11.41 -8.79 8.71
CA LEU A 104 -10.70 -9.30 7.54
C LEU A 104 -11.38 -10.56 7.01
N SER A 105 -11.36 -10.74 5.70
CA SER A 105 -11.77 -11.97 5.03
C SER A 105 -10.68 -12.55 4.15
N LYS A 106 -10.70 -13.86 3.99
CA LYS A 106 -9.76 -14.58 3.16
C LYS A 106 -10.23 -14.59 1.71
N THR A 107 -9.35 -14.14 0.82
CA THR A 107 -9.60 -14.17 -0.63
C THR A 107 -9.34 -15.57 -1.20
N LYS A 108 -9.75 -15.82 -2.45
CA LYS A 108 -9.46 -17.07 -3.18
C LYS A 108 -7.96 -17.41 -3.23
N GLY A 109 -7.07 -16.42 -3.15
CA GLY A 109 -5.61 -16.59 -3.11
C GLY A 109 -5.04 -16.82 -1.71
N SER A 110 -5.89 -17.12 -0.71
CA SER A 110 -5.52 -17.27 0.71
C SER A 110 -4.92 -16.02 1.36
N MET A 111 -5.07 -14.86 0.73
CA MET A 111 -4.64 -13.57 1.26
C MET A 111 -5.76 -12.96 2.11
N TRP A 112 -5.40 -12.39 3.25
CA TRP A 112 -6.31 -11.59 4.06
C TRP A 112 -6.57 -10.25 3.39
N LYS A 113 -7.84 -9.92 3.23
CA LYS A 113 -8.33 -8.65 2.73
C LYS A 113 -9.04 -7.93 3.86
N LEU A 114 -8.79 -6.63 3.98
CA LEU A 114 -9.53 -5.78 4.90
C LEU A 114 -10.95 -5.52 4.36
N ASP A 115 -11.95 -5.83 5.18
CA ASP A 115 -13.36 -5.56 4.88
C ASP A 115 -13.85 -4.29 5.57
N ASP A 116 -13.50 -4.10 6.85
CA ASP A 116 -13.96 -2.95 7.65
C ASP A 116 -12.97 -2.57 8.76
N VAL A 117 -13.01 -1.29 9.16
CA VAL A 117 -12.21 -0.72 10.26
C VAL A 117 -13.10 0.15 11.13
N LYS A 118 -13.26 -0.23 12.40
CA LYS A 118 -14.03 0.52 13.40
C LYS A 118 -13.11 1.18 14.41
N ASP A 119 -13.29 2.48 14.66
CA ASP A 119 -12.62 3.18 15.75
C ASP A 119 -13.35 2.84 17.06
N ILE A 120 -12.67 2.13 17.96
CA ILE A 120 -13.20 1.68 19.25
C ILE A 120 -12.57 2.44 20.42
N SER A 121 -11.77 3.47 20.14
CA SER A 121 -11.02 4.23 21.15
C SER A 121 -11.95 4.85 22.21
N THR A 122 -13.15 5.27 21.81
CA THR A 122 -14.15 5.88 22.70
C THR A 122 -14.90 4.87 23.56
N LEU A 123 -14.98 3.60 23.14
CA LEU A 123 -15.64 2.52 23.88
C LEU A 123 -14.76 2.02 25.02
N THR A 124 -13.45 2.01 24.83
CA THR A 124 -12.50 1.61 25.89
C THR A 124 -12.42 2.65 27.01
N ALA A 125 -12.66 3.93 26.72
CA ALA A 125 -12.60 5.01 27.72
C ALA A 125 -13.80 5.04 28.68
N LYS A 126 -14.91 4.36 28.37
CA LYS A 126 -16.11 4.30 29.23
C LYS A 126 -16.14 3.13 30.22
N ASN A 127 -15.28 2.14 30.02
CA ASN A 127 -15.26 0.91 30.83
C ASN A 127 -14.14 0.90 31.88
N ASN A 128 -13.50 2.04 32.12
CA ASN A 128 -12.48 2.25 33.15
C ASN A 128 -12.93 3.33 34.13
#